data_AF-A0A9D9VY57-F1
#
_entry.id   AF-A0A9D9VY57-F1
#
_cell.length_a   1.000
_cell.length_b   1.000
_cell.length_c   1.000
_cell.angle_alpha   90.00
_cell.angle_beta   90.00
_cell.angle_gamma   90.00
#
_symmetry.space_group_name_H-M   'P 1'
#
loop_
_entity.id
_entity.type
_entity.pdbx_description
1 polymer ?
#
loop_
_entity_poly.entity_id
_entity_poly.type
_entity_poly.pdbx_seq_one_letter_code
_entity_poly.pdbx_strand_id
1 'polypeptide(L)'
;MQHTDKKHSVHFAEALLKSHLSQPEEKRIKLEGTGGETLEALFLGTRGGNAKYMLELMGFALQGNVDFRKNYFPNDPDYLDTNIQQSKGFKETMLLMGLEYDKLITQLQQSGTFFSMRTIGHMLWDTTLPGMLGYFAALMYNQNNVAAEASP
;
A
#
# COMPACT_ATOMS: atom_id res chain seq x y z
N MET A 1 -8.01 5.93 -31.06
CA MET A 1 -8.97 5.76 -29.95
C MET A 1 -8.89 7.00 -29.08
N GLN A 2 -9.61 8.07 -29.45
CA GLN A 2 -9.67 9.33 -28.70
C GLN A 2 -11.00 9.34 -27.93
N HIS A 3 -11.02 8.75 -26.74
CA HIS A 3 -12.11 8.96 -25.78
C HIS A 3 -11.63 9.95 -24.73
N THR A 4 -11.73 11.23 -25.05
CA THR A 4 -11.66 12.30 -24.04
C THR A 4 -12.81 13.26 -24.29
N ASP A 5 -14.02 12.82 -23.97
CA ASP A 5 -15.09 13.78 -23.78
C ASP A 5 -14.82 14.55 -22.49
N LYS A 6 -14.08 15.64 -22.63
CA LYS A 6 -13.61 16.51 -21.56
C LYS A 6 -14.76 17.02 -20.68
N LYS A 7 -16.00 17.10 -21.20
CA LYS A 7 -17.15 17.55 -20.41
C LYS A 7 -17.56 16.51 -19.37
N HIS A 8 -17.56 15.23 -19.74
CA HIS A 8 -17.93 14.15 -18.84
C HIS A 8 -16.91 13.96 -17.72
N SER A 9 -15.61 14.03 -18.04
CA SER A 9 -14.56 13.91 -17.01
C SER A 9 -14.55 15.09 -16.03
N VAL A 10 -14.79 16.31 -16.51
CA VAL A 10 -14.93 17.50 -15.65
C VAL A 10 -16.15 17.36 -14.74
N HIS A 11 -17.30 16.95 -15.29
CA HIS A 11 -18.50 16.75 -14.48
C HIS A 11 -18.33 15.67 -13.40
N PHE A 12 -17.69 14.55 -13.74
CA PHE A 12 -17.35 13.50 -12.78
C PHE A 12 -16.44 14.02 -11.67
N ALA A 13 -15.38 14.76 -12.02
CA ALA A 13 -14.47 15.35 -11.04
C ALA A 13 -15.17 16.36 -10.11
N GLU A 14 -16.08 17.20 -10.63
CA GLU A 14 -16.89 18.11 -9.83
C GLU A 14 -17.83 17.38 -8.87
N ALA A 15 -18.50 16.32 -9.34
CA ALA A 15 -19.37 15.50 -8.53
C ALA A 15 -18.59 14.78 -7.41
N LEU A 16 -17.41 14.26 -7.74
CA LEU A 16 -16.50 13.62 -6.80
C LEU A 16 -16.01 14.59 -5.73
N LEU A 17 -15.56 15.79 -6.13
CA LEU A 17 -15.16 16.83 -5.19
C LEU A 17 -16.31 17.22 -4.26
N LYS A 18 -17.52 17.42 -4.80
CA LYS A 18 -18.71 17.74 -4.00
C LYS A 18 -19.04 16.63 -2.99
N SER A 19 -18.92 15.37 -3.40
CA SER A 19 -19.10 14.20 -2.54
C SER A 19 -18.03 14.13 -1.44
N HIS A 20 -16.77 14.43 -1.77
CA HIS A 20 -15.70 14.46 -0.78
C HIS A 20 -15.91 15.58 0.25
N LEU A 21 -16.27 16.79 -0.19
CA LEU A 21 -16.49 17.94 0.67
C LEU A 21 -17.72 17.81 1.58
N SER A 22 -18.69 16.96 1.23
CA SER A 22 -19.87 16.71 2.06
C SER A 22 -19.64 15.69 3.18
N GLN A 23 -18.49 15.00 3.19
CA GLN A 23 -18.15 14.05 4.25
C GLN A 23 -17.82 14.75 5.57
N PRO A 24 -18.10 14.11 6.72
CA PRO A 24 -17.64 14.60 8.03
C PRO A 24 -16.14 14.89 8.04
N GLU A 25 -15.73 15.91 8.78
CA GLU A 25 -14.35 16.38 8.83
C GLU A 25 -13.35 15.29 9.24
N GLU A 26 -13.77 14.38 10.12
CA GLU A 26 -12.95 13.29 10.63
C GLU A 26 -12.66 12.22 9.56
N LYS A 27 -13.46 12.17 8.49
CA LYS A 27 -13.31 11.20 7.40
C LYS A 27 -12.55 11.76 6.20
N ARG A 28 -12.25 13.06 6.18
CA ARG A 28 -11.57 13.74 5.08
C ARG A 28 -10.05 13.71 5.30
N ILE A 29 -9.30 13.30 4.28
CA ILE A 29 -7.85 13.50 4.23
C ILE A 29 -7.61 15.00 4.02
N LYS A 30 -6.94 15.65 4.97
CA LYS A 30 -6.59 17.07 4.89
C LYS A 30 -5.17 17.23 4.38
N LEU A 31 -4.97 18.28 3.57
CA LEU A 31 -3.63 18.70 3.16
C LEU A 31 -2.90 19.44 4.29
N GLU A 32 -3.66 20.04 5.21
CA GLU A 32 -3.14 20.67 6.43
C GLU A 32 -3.28 19.72 7.61
N GLY A 33 -2.20 19.58 8.39
CA GLY A 33 -2.16 18.74 9.57
C GLY A 33 -1.10 19.19 10.56
N THR A 34 -1.16 18.67 11.78
CA THR A 34 -0.13 18.85 12.80
C THR A 34 1.00 17.85 12.57
N GLY A 35 2.25 18.33 12.53
CA GLY A 35 3.42 17.47 12.43
C GLY A 35 3.70 16.73 13.75
N GLY A 36 4.35 15.57 13.66
CA GLY A 36 4.94 14.91 14.83
C GLY A 36 6.20 15.64 15.30
N GLU A 37 6.55 15.49 16.58
CA GLU A 37 7.63 16.26 17.20
C GLU A 37 9.05 15.72 16.90
N THR A 38 9.17 14.48 16.40
CA THR A 38 10.45 13.77 16.24
C THR A 38 10.60 13.10 14.89
N LEU A 39 11.72 13.34 14.21
CA LEU A 39 12.03 12.72 12.90
C LEU A 39 12.31 11.22 13.02
N GLU A 40 12.79 10.76 14.17
CA GLU A 40 13.12 9.37 14.46
C GLU A 40 11.91 8.45 14.31
N ALA A 41 10.71 8.96 14.53
CA ALA A 41 9.46 8.24 14.35
C ALA A 41 9.07 8.04 12.86
N LEU A 42 9.74 8.74 11.94
CA LEU A 42 9.40 8.72 10.52
C LEU A 42 10.20 7.70 9.70
N PHE A 43 11.16 6.98 10.29
CA PHE A 43 12.03 6.04 9.56
C PHE A 43 12.06 4.67 10.21
N LEU A 44 12.42 3.62 9.48
CA LEU A 44 12.61 2.29 10.06
C LEU A 44 13.82 2.26 11.02
N GLY A 45 14.85 3.04 10.67
CA GLY A 45 16.05 3.23 11.46
C GLY A 45 17.16 2.25 11.08
N THR A 46 18.40 2.64 11.35
CA THR A 46 19.61 1.93 10.87
C THR A 46 19.73 0.46 11.26
N ARG A 47 19.00 0.06 12.31
CA ARG A 47 18.92 -1.31 12.83
C ARG A 47 17.48 -1.80 12.98
N GLY A 48 16.50 -1.14 12.34
CA GLY A 48 15.10 -1.53 12.43
C GLY A 48 14.44 -1.25 13.78
N GLY A 49 14.85 -0.19 14.49
CA GLY A 49 14.29 0.15 15.81
C GLY A 49 12.76 0.34 15.81
N ASN A 50 12.20 0.76 14.68
CA ASN A 50 10.76 0.95 14.51
C ASN A 50 10.04 -0.21 13.80
N ALA A 51 10.70 -1.37 13.63
CA ALA A 51 10.14 -2.51 12.91
C ALA A 51 8.81 -3.01 13.51
N LYS A 52 8.65 -2.96 14.84
CA LYS A 52 7.39 -3.30 15.51
C LYS A 52 6.22 -2.48 14.98
N TYR A 53 6.37 -1.16 14.94
CA TYR A 53 5.34 -0.24 14.46
C TYR A 53 5.07 -0.42 12.97
N MET A 54 6.12 -0.64 12.16
CA MET A 54 5.97 -0.93 10.74
C MET A 54 5.11 -2.18 10.51
N LEU A 55 5.42 -3.29 11.18
CA LEU A 55 4.68 -4.55 11.06
C LEU A 55 3.22 -4.40 11.49
N GLU A 56 2.97 -3.70 12.60
CA GLU A 56 1.61 -3.46 13.11
C GLU A 56 0.77 -2.66 12.11
N LEU A 57 1.31 -1.55 11.59
CA LEU A 57 0.61 -0.68 10.64
C LEU A 57 0.41 -1.36 9.26
N MET A 58 1.39 -2.14 8.78
CA MET A 58 1.21 -2.97 7.59
C MET A 58 0.09 -4.01 7.80
N GLY A 59 0.04 -4.62 8.99
CA GLY A 59 -1.03 -5.55 9.37
C GLY A 59 -2.41 -4.88 9.34
N PHE A 60 -2.55 -3.67 9.87
CA PHE A 60 -3.80 -2.90 9.78
C PHE A 60 -4.21 -2.59 8.34
N ALA A 61 -3.26 -2.20 7.48
CA ALA A 61 -3.55 -1.94 6.07
C ALA A 61 -4.06 -3.21 5.37
N LEU A 62 -3.42 -4.35 5.60
CA LEU A 62 -3.82 -5.64 5.05
C LEU A 62 -5.22 -6.04 5.55
N GLN A 63 -5.45 -5.95 6.86
CA GLN A 63 -6.73 -6.31 7.46
C GLN A 63 -7.86 -5.42 6.93
N GLY A 64 -7.63 -4.11 6.82
CA GLY A 64 -8.60 -3.18 6.25
C GLY A 64 -8.98 -3.53 4.81
N ASN A 65 -8.01 -3.93 3.97
CA ASN A 65 -8.30 -4.39 2.61
C ASN A 65 -9.09 -5.71 2.60
N VAL A 66 -8.75 -6.66 3.48
CA VAL A 66 -9.48 -7.93 3.62
C VAL A 66 -10.92 -7.70 4.08
N ASP A 67 -11.13 -6.84 5.08
CA ASP A 67 -12.46 -6.51 5.59
C ASP A 67 -13.30 -5.82 4.53
N PHE A 68 -12.70 -4.91 3.74
CA PHE A 68 -13.39 -4.30 2.61
C PHE A 68 -13.88 -5.34 1.60
N ARG A 69 -13.02 -6.29 1.20
CA ARG A 69 -13.37 -7.38 0.26
C ARG A 69 -14.54 -8.22 0.77
N LYS A 70 -14.51 -8.60 2.05
CA LYS A 70 -15.58 -9.39 2.69
C LYS A 70 -16.91 -8.62 2.76
N ASN A 71 -16.86 -7.30 2.93
CA ASN A 71 -18.05 -6.48 3.14
C ASN A 71 -18.70 -5.97 1.85
N TYR A 72 -18.00 -5.97 0.71
CA TYR A 72 -18.52 -5.40 -0.54
C TYR A 72 -19.74 -6.17 -1.07
N PHE A 73 -19.67 -7.50 -1.10
CA PHE A 73 -20.80 -8.41 -1.35
C PHE A 73 -20.69 -9.64 -0.44
N PRO A 74 -21.21 -9.57 0.80
CA PRO A 74 -20.96 -10.60 1.83
C PRO A 74 -21.51 -11.99 1.52
N ASN A 75 -22.44 -12.10 0.57
CA ASN A 75 -23.08 -13.36 0.20
C ASN A 75 -22.39 -14.04 -0.99
N ASP A 76 -21.40 -13.40 -1.60
CA ASP A 76 -20.65 -14.00 -2.72
C ASP A 76 -19.82 -15.18 -2.20
N PRO A 77 -19.76 -16.30 -2.94
CA PRO A 77 -18.98 -17.45 -2.51
C PRO A 77 -17.48 -17.18 -2.64
N ASP A 78 -16.70 -17.70 -1.69
CA ASP A 78 -15.25 -17.70 -1.80
C ASP A 78 -14.80 -18.70 -2.87
N TYR A 79 -14.01 -18.23 -3.84
CA TYR A 79 -13.40 -19.11 -4.84
C TYR A 79 -12.21 -19.91 -4.28
N LEU A 80 -11.64 -19.47 -3.15
CA LEU A 80 -10.49 -20.09 -2.50
C LEU A 80 -10.92 -20.74 -1.19
N ASP A 81 -11.09 -22.06 -1.20
CA ASP A 81 -11.47 -22.84 -0.03
C ASP A 81 -10.30 -23.66 0.54
N THR A 82 -10.55 -24.35 1.66
CA THR A 82 -9.54 -25.22 2.29
C THR A 82 -9.13 -26.37 1.38
N ASN A 83 -10.01 -26.91 0.54
CA ASN A 83 -9.66 -28.02 -0.36
C ASN A 83 -8.64 -27.58 -1.42
N ILE A 84 -8.83 -26.40 -2.01
CA ILE A 84 -7.89 -25.78 -2.95
C ILE A 84 -6.55 -25.53 -2.25
N GLN A 85 -6.56 -24.94 -1.06
CA GLN A 85 -5.34 -24.69 -0.29
C GLN A 85 -4.59 -25.98 0.10
N GLN A 86 -5.31 -27.08 0.33
CA GLN A 86 -4.71 -28.37 0.65
C GLN A 86 -4.20 -29.13 -0.58
N SER A 87 -4.59 -28.72 -1.78
CA SER A 87 -4.17 -29.34 -3.03
C SER A 87 -2.65 -29.32 -3.21
N LYS A 88 -2.13 -30.33 -3.93
CA LYS A 88 -0.71 -30.45 -4.22
C LYS A 88 -0.18 -29.22 -4.98
N GLY A 89 -0.88 -28.81 -6.05
CA GLY A 89 -0.47 -27.68 -6.88
C GLY A 89 -0.43 -26.35 -6.13
N PHE A 90 -1.38 -26.11 -5.22
CA PHE A 90 -1.35 -24.90 -4.39
C PHE A 90 -0.12 -24.88 -3.47
N LYS A 91 0.15 -25.98 -2.75
CA LYS A 91 1.30 -26.09 -1.85
C LYS A 91 2.63 -25.97 -2.57
N GLU A 92 2.77 -26.61 -3.73
CA GLU A 92 3.96 -26.52 -4.58
C GLU A 92 4.18 -25.08 -5.08
N THR A 93 3.10 -24.38 -5.45
CA THR A 93 3.15 -22.97 -5.87
C THR A 93 3.59 -22.06 -4.72
N MET A 94 3.02 -22.24 -3.52
CA MET A 94 3.39 -21.45 -2.34
C MET A 94 4.84 -21.71 -1.92
N LEU A 95 5.31 -22.95 -2.02
CA LEU A 95 6.71 -23.31 -1.77
C LEU A 95 7.64 -22.62 -2.77
N LEU A 96 7.34 -22.73 -4.07
CA LEU A 96 8.14 -22.07 -5.11
C LEU A 96 8.19 -20.57 -4.92
N MET A 97 7.05 -19.93 -4.65
CA MET A 97 6.96 -18.49 -4.39
C MET A 97 7.85 -18.09 -3.21
N GLY A 98 7.83 -18.85 -2.11
CA GLY A 98 8.70 -18.61 -0.96
C GLY A 98 10.19 -18.72 -1.31
N LEU A 99 10.58 -19.73 -2.09
CA LEU A 99 11.97 -19.93 -2.52
C LEU A 99 12.46 -18.80 -3.45
N GLU A 100 11.65 -18.38 -4.42
CA GLU A 100 12.02 -17.28 -5.32
C GLU A 100 12.03 -15.93 -4.59
N TYR A 101 11.13 -15.73 -3.63
CA TYR A 101 11.12 -14.53 -2.81
C TYR A 101 12.37 -14.42 -1.92
N ASP A 102 12.81 -15.53 -1.31
CA ASP A 102 14.06 -15.57 -0.52
C ASP A 102 15.29 -15.22 -1.38
N LYS A 103 15.34 -15.73 -2.62
CA LYS A 103 16.38 -15.36 -3.59
C LYS A 103 16.34 -13.86 -3.91
N LEU A 104 15.16 -13.31 -4.14
CA LEU A 104 15.00 -11.87 -4.41
C LEU A 104 15.50 -11.04 -3.22
N ILE A 105 15.09 -11.35 -1.99
CA ILE A 105 15.53 -10.64 -0.80
C ILE A 105 17.05 -10.72 -0.64
N THR A 106 17.63 -11.90 -0.84
CA THR A 106 19.09 -12.11 -0.79
C THR A 106 19.81 -11.27 -1.85
N GLN A 107 19.29 -11.18 -3.07
CA GLN A 107 19.87 -10.35 -4.12
C GLN A 107 19.75 -8.86 -3.80
N LEU A 108 18.62 -8.41 -3.25
CA LEU A 108 18.41 -7.02 -2.86
C LEU A 108 19.40 -6.55 -1.77
N GLN A 109 19.89 -7.44 -0.91
CA GLN A 109 20.94 -7.11 0.08
C GLN A 109 22.27 -6.69 -0.56
N GLN A 110 22.49 -6.96 -1.85
CA GLN A 110 23.67 -6.51 -2.60
C GLN A 110 23.54 -5.05 -3.06
N SER A 111 22.38 -4.42 -2.86
CA SER A 111 22.17 -3.00 -3.12
C SER A 111 22.95 -2.11 -2.15
N GLY A 112 23.03 -0.81 -2.46
CA GLY A 112 23.65 0.17 -1.56
C GLY A 112 22.99 0.20 -0.18
N THR A 113 23.80 0.26 0.88
CA THR A 113 23.34 0.24 2.28
C THR A 113 22.96 1.66 2.75
N PHE A 114 21.98 2.27 2.11
CA PHE A 114 21.58 3.67 2.34
C PHE A 114 20.92 3.95 3.70
N PHE A 115 20.51 2.90 4.41
CA PHE A 115 20.05 2.99 5.80
C PHE A 115 21.20 3.22 6.80
N SER A 116 22.46 3.03 6.40
CA SER A 116 23.63 3.13 7.28
C SER A 116 24.13 4.56 7.37
N MET A 117 24.48 5.00 8.59
CA MET A 117 25.16 6.29 8.82
C MET A 117 26.54 6.39 8.14
N ARG A 118 27.09 5.27 7.66
CA ARG A 118 28.36 5.23 6.94
C ARG A 118 28.22 5.61 5.46
N THR A 119 27.01 5.63 4.93
CA THR A 119 26.75 5.89 3.51
C THR A 119 26.51 7.38 3.31
N ILE A 120 27.57 8.12 2.94
CA ILE A 120 27.53 9.57 2.76
C ILE A 120 28.16 9.87 1.39
N GLY A 121 27.35 10.30 0.41
CA GLY A 121 27.89 10.66 -0.91
C GLY A 121 26.85 10.90 -2.00
N HIS A 122 25.66 10.32 -1.91
CA HIS A 122 24.56 10.51 -2.86
C HIS A 122 23.32 11.08 -2.14
N MET A 123 22.42 11.72 -2.90
CA MET A 123 21.12 12.20 -2.38
C MET A 123 20.14 11.04 -2.19
N LEU A 124 20.55 10.04 -1.40
CA LEU A 124 19.77 8.85 -1.11
C LEU A 124 19.97 8.47 0.35
N TRP A 125 18.86 8.17 1.01
CA TRP A 125 18.80 7.78 2.41
C TRP A 125 17.69 6.74 2.61
N ASP A 126 17.52 6.29 3.86
CA ASP A 126 16.37 5.47 4.26
C ASP A 126 15.04 6.16 3.91
N THR A 127 14.06 5.35 3.50
CA THR A 127 12.73 5.84 3.13
C THR A 127 11.86 6.04 4.36
N THR A 128 10.93 6.99 4.30
CA THR A 128 10.05 7.27 5.45
C THR A 128 9.00 6.17 5.62
N LEU A 129 8.67 5.82 6.87
CA LEU A 129 7.60 4.88 7.22
C LEU A 129 6.26 5.29 6.59
N PRO A 130 5.80 6.55 6.65
CA PRO A 130 4.56 6.94 5.97
C PRO A 130 4.60 6.70 4.45
N GLY A 131 5.74 6.93 3.80
CA GLY A 131 5.91 6.67 2.37
C GLY A 131 5.77 5.18 2.03
N MET A 132 6.47 4.32 2.77
CA MET A 132 6.37 2.87 2.59
C MET A 132 4.97 2.33 2.91
N LEU A 133 4.37 2.76 4.02
CA LEU A 133 3.04 2.34 4.46
C LEU A 133 1.96 2.78 3.49
N GLY A 134 2.00 4.03 3.03
CA GLY A 134 1.07 4.55 2.02
C GLY A 134 1.14 3.76 0.72
N TYR A 135 2.36 3.49 0.23
CA TYR A 135 2.56 2.70 -0.98
C TYR A 135 2.04 1.26 -0.82
N PHE A 136 2.41 0.58 0.27
CA PHE A 136 1.95 -0.78 0.56
C PHE A 136 0.42 -0.87 0.66
N ALA A 137 -0.21 0.05 1.39
CA ALA A 137 -1.65 0.10 1.54
C ALA A 137 -2.37 0.33 0.21
N ALA A 138 -1.92 1.34 -0.57
CA ALA A 138 -2.53 1.70 -1.85
C ALA A 138 -2.34 0.60 -2.92
N LEU A 139 -1.20 -0.10 -2.90
CA LEU A 139 -0.91 -1.16 -3.87
C LEU A 139 -1.97 -2.28 -3.85
N MET A 140 -2.56 -2.57 -2.69
CA MET A 140 -3.64 -3.56 -2.56
C MET A 140 -4.96 -3.15 -3.24
N TYR A 141 -5.15 -1.85 -3.50
CA TYR A 141 -6.29 -1.32 -4.24
C TYR A 141 -5.98 -1.15 -5.75
N ASN A 142 -4.71 -1.23 -6.15
CA ASN A 142 -4.26 -1.21 -7.55
C ASN A 142 -4.92 -0.11 -8.40
N GLN A 143 -4.97 1.10 -7.83
CA GLN A 143 -5.59 2.26 -8.45
C GLN A 143 -4.85 2.70 -9.72
N ASN A 144 -5.61 3.06 -10.76
CA ASN A 144 -5.05 3.62 -12.00
C ASN A 144 -5.29 5.12 -12.09
N ASN A 145 -4.30 5.92 -11.68
CA ASN A 145 -4.39 7.38 -11.63
C ASN A 145 -4.59 8.08 -12.99
N VAL A 146 -4.55 7.35 -14.12
CA VAL A 146 -4.90 7.90 -15.45
C VAL A 146 -6.42 7.89 -15.68
N ALA A 147 -7.14 6.95 -15.06
CA ALA A 147 -8.57 6.74 -15.24
C ALA A 147 -9.30 7.05 -13.94
N ALA A 148 -9.97 8.21 -13.88
CA ALA A 148 -10.61 8.71 -12.66
C ALA A 148 -11.66 7.73 -12.09
N GLU A 149 -12.32 6.95 -12.93
CA GLU A 149 -13.26 5.91 -12.53
C GLU A 149 -12.61 4.72 -11.81
N ALA A 150 -11.31 4.49 -12.02
CA ALA A 150 -10.54 3.40 -11.42
C ALA A 150 -9.74 3.85 -10.18
N SER A 151 -9.70 5.15 -9.90
CA SER A 151 -8.98 5.74 -8.77
C SER A 151 -9.66 7.05 -8.30
N PRO A 152 -10.91 6.98 -7.81
CA PRO A 152 -11.65 8.14 -7.31
C PRO A 152 -10.99 8.75 -6.06
#